data_AF-A0A540L1F9-F1
#
_entry.id   AF-A0A540L1F9-F1
#
_cell.length_a   1.000
_cell.length_b   1.000
_cell.length_c   1.000
_cell.angle_alpha   90.00
_cell.angle_beta   90.00
_cell.angle_gamma   90.00
#
_symmetry.space_group_name_H-M   'P 1'
#
loop_
_entity.id
_entity.type
_entity.pdbx_description
1 polymer ?
#
loop_
_entity_poly.entity_id
_entity_poly.type
_entity_poly.pdbx_seq_one_letter_code
_entity_poly.pdbx_strand_id
1 'polypeptide(L)'
;MAASSSLPVVGSRLGNRRLAALALCLVLLIDITTTTLVLASNKGRGRGANKGATKKGGGAHRGGGAHKGGGAHKGSGAHRGGGAQKGGGRKGSAPVTAGGKPGGVVHAGGLAPTAGGSVPAPGGGGSITYHGGPLMTGDINLSILFYGQFTAEQKNVIRSFLRSLENTDNDHVAAVHRWWDVIESYQLFAGPNPGKGTPPRLRIKVGNQQSDDKYSIGKVITFEFIKRLVNKAGSGKPNTINVIFTGSQVTVHSLCRGKCYEHGLIENRPYLVVGNPEIECPGACGWPFQRLDYGTPNQVTVKPPNGNMGIDAMLLNFASGLAATVTNPFNTGFFKPGRKSDPVEAATACENIFGSGAVPGKTGKVEVDRATGGSYNAVGDKGMKFMLPAVWNPRTSSCWTAM
;
A
#
# COMPACT_ATOMS: atom_id res chain seq x y z
N MET A 1 34.46 64.41 39.43
CA MET A 1 33.66 64.60 38.19
C MET A 1 34.54 64.16 37.04
N ALA A 2 34.55 62.88 36.65
CA ALA A 2 33.64 62.25 35.69
C ALA A 2 33.63 62.95 34.31
N ALA A 3 34.31 62.36 33.31
CA ALA A 3 33.66 61.86 32.09
C ALA A 3 34.71 61.24 31.15
N SER A 4 34.50 59.95 30.86
CA SER A 4 35.18 59.15 29.84
C SER A 4 34.68 59.49 28.44
N SER A 5 35.57 59.42 27.44
CA SER A 5 35.22 59.33 26.02
C SER A 5 36.01 58.18 25.40
N SER A 6 35.36 57.04 25.17
CA SER A 6 35.91 55.88 24.47
C SER A 6 35.17 55.68 23.14
N LEU A 7 35.94 55.66 22.04
CA LEU A 7 35.52 55.20 20.72
C LEU A 7 35.74 53.67 20.60
N PRO A 8 34.91 52.92 19.86
CA PRO A 8 35.04 51.47 19.74
C PRO A 8 36.04 51.04 18.65
N VAL A 9 36.81 50.00 18.98
CA VAL A 9 37.70 49.24 18.09
C VAL A 9 36.87 48.27 17.25
N VAL A 10 36.94 48.40 15.92
CA VAL A 10 36.42 47.41 14.96
C VAL A 10 37.53 46.39 14.69
N GLY A 11 37.33 45.13 15.10
CA GLY A 11 38.28 44.03 14.91
C GLY A 11 37.61 42.72 14.50
N SER A 12 38.03 42.22 13.32
CA SER A 12 38.32 40.80 13.03
C SER A 12 37.24 39.72 13.21
N ARG A 13 36.14 39.78 12.42
CA ARG A 13 35.29 38.59 12.12
C ARG A 13 35.41 38.04 10.69
N LEU A 14 36.12 38.73 9.79
CA LEU A 14 36.19 38.36 8.37
C LEU A 14 37.32 37.36 8.03
N GLY A 15 38.37 37.27 8.84
CA GLY A 15 39.52 36.37 8.61
C GLY A 15 39.21 34.89 8.84
N ASN A 16 38.47 34.56 9.90
CA ASN A 16 38.25 33.17 10.30
C ASN A 16 37.32 32.38 9.36
N ARG A 17 36.42 33.07 8.63
CA ARG A 17 35.54 32.40 7.66
C ARG A 17 36.27 31.97 6.38
N ARG A 18 37.32 32.69 5.98
CA ARG A 18 38.11 32.34 4.79
C ARG A 18 39.06 31.17 5.04
N LEU A 19 39.64 31.07 6.24
CA LEU A 19 40.46 29.91 6.61
C LEU A 19 39.65 28.61 6.74
N ALA A 20 38.43 28.68 7.30
CA ALA A 20 37.57 27.50 7.40
C ALA A 20 37.11 26.96 6.03
N ALA A 21 36.85 27.85 5.06
CA ALA A 21 36.46 27.45 3.72
C ALA A 21 37.62 26.79 2.94
N LEU A 22 38.85 27.27 3.13
CA LEU A 22 40.05 26.69 2.53
C LEU A 22 40.37 25.29 3.08
N ALA A 23 40.15 25.07 4.38
CA ALA A 23 40.35 23.76 5.01
C ALA A 23 39.36 22.70 4.50
N LEU A 24 38.08 23.06 4.30
CA LEU A 24 37.07 22.15 3.73
C LEU A 24 37.36 21.79 2.26
N CYS A 25 37.86 22.73 1.46
CA CYS A 25 38.26 22.44 0.08
C CYS A 25 39.45 21.47 0.02
N LEU A 26 40.41 21.56 0.95
CA LEU A 26 41.57 20.67 0.95
C LEU A 26 41.19 19.22 1.32
N VAL A 27 40.25 19.04 2.26
CA VAL A 27 39.74 17.71 2.63
C VAL A 27 38.99 17.05 1.47
N LEU A 28 38.16 17.81 0.75
CA LEU A 28 37.45 17.28 -0.43
C LEU A 28 38.38 16.91 -1.59
N LEU A 29 39.52 17.59 -1.76
CA LEU A 29 40.51 17.24 -2.79
C LEU A 29 41.31 15.97 -2.45
N ILE A 30 41.50 15.66 -1.16
CA ILE A 30 42.17 14.44 -0.71
C ILE A 30 41.27 13.20 -0.90
N ASP A 31 39.95 13.32 -0.73
CA ASP A 31 39.01 12.20 -0.95
C ASP A 31 38.85 11.84 -2.44
N ILE A 32 38.93 12.83 -3.35
CA ILE A 32 38.82 12.56 -4.80
C ILE A 32 40.06 11.84 -5.35
N THR A 33 41.25 12.14 -4.82
CA THR A 33 42.51 11.53 -5.27
C THR A 33 42.70 10.10 -4.74
N THR A 34 42.21 9.78 -3.54
CA THR A 34 42.25 8.41 -3.00
C THR A 34 41.27 7.47 -3.71
N THR A 35 40.10 7.96 -4.12
CA THR A 35 39.10 7.14 -4.83
C THR A 35 39.55 6.76 -6.25
N THR A 36 40.35 7.61 -6.91
CA THR A 36 40.88 7.34 -8.25
C THR A 36 42.07 6.37 -8.25
N LEU A 37 42.85 6.29 -7.16
CA LEU A 37 43.94 5.31 -7.01
C LEU A 37 43.45 3.88 -6.76
N VAL A 38 42.30 3.69 -6.10
CA VAL A 38 41.76 2.35 -5.80
C VAL A 38 41.16 1.66 -7.05
N LEU A 39 40.65 2.44 -8.02
CA LEU A 39 40.04 1.91 -9.23
C LEU A 39 41.03 1.50 -10.33
N ALA A 40 42.31 1.89 -10.22
CA ALA A 40 43.34 1.55 -11.20
C ALA A 40 44.05 0.21 -10.93
N SER A 41 43.90 -0.40 -9.73
CA SER A 41 44.70 -1.56 -9.34
C SER A 41 44.08 -2.93 -9.66
N ASN A 42 42.79 -3.00 -10.03
CA ASN A 42 42.08 -4.29 -10.11
C ASN A 42 41.77 -4.80 -11.52
N LYS A 43 42.56 -4.40 -12.52
CA LYS A 43 42.41 -4.87 -13.91
C LYS A 43 43.71 -5.47 -14.44
N GLY A 44 44.06 -6.66 -13.95
CA GLY A 44 45.18 -7.43 -14.49
C GLY A 44 45.26 -8.86 -13.95
N ARG A 45 45.31 -9.83 -14.87
CA ARG A 45 45.41 -11.32 -14.74
C ARG A 45 44.08 -12.04 -14.56
N GLY A 46 43.70 -13.05 -15.35
CA GLY A 46 44.45 -13.83 -16.36
C GLY A 46 44.02 -15.30 -16.26
N ARG A 47 43.59 -15.88 -17.39
CA ARG A 47 43.11 -17.26 -17.61
C ARG A 47 44.06 -18.36 -17.09
N GLY A 48 43.50 -19.53 -16.77
CA GLY A 48 44.24 -20.80 -16.71
C GLY A 48 43.32 -22.01 -16.46
N ALA A 49 43.08 -22.81 -17.51
CA ALA A 49 42.38 -24.09 -17.46
C ALA A 49 43.29 -25.22 -16.97
N ASN A 50 42.74 -26.26 -16.31
CA ASN A 50 43.27 -27.62 -16.46
C ASN A 50 42.23 -28.73 -16.19
N LYS A 51 42.39 -29.84 -16.93
CA LYS A 51 41.61 -31.08 -16.93
C LYS A 51 42.21 -32.13 -15.97
N GLY A 52 41.41 -33.15 -15.62
CA GLY A 52 41.84 -34.47 -15.12
C GLY A 52 40.94 -34.99 -13.98
N ALA A 53 39.95 -35.87 -14.19
CA ALA A 53 39.99 -37.31 -14.48
C ALA A 53 39.89 -38.25 -13.23
N THR A 54 38.76 -38.97 -13.18
CA THR A 54 38.54 -40.39 -12.78
C THR A 54 38.73 -40.91 -11.34
N LYS A 55 37.64 -41.44 -10.75
CA LYS A 55 37.34 -42.87 -10.41
C LYS A 55 36.05 -42.94 -9.57
N LYS A 56 34.97 -43.64 -9.97
CA LYS A 56 34.61 -45.09 -9.93
C LYS A 56 34.13 -45.62 -8.56
N GLY A 57 32.91 -46.20 -8.57
CA GLY A 57 32.29 -47.08 -7.56
C GLY A 57 30.93 -46.55 -7.08
N GLY A 58 29.78 -47.22 -7.13
CA GLY A 58 29.40 -48.59 -7.48
C GLY A 58 28.26 -49.06 -6.56
N GLY A 59 27.17 -49.61 -7.11
CA GLY A 59 26.08 -50.33 -6.41
C GLY A 59 24.83 -49.47 -6.10
N ALA A 60 23.64 -49.59 -6.71
CA ALA A 60 22.80 -50.67 -7.25
C ALA A 60 21.86 -51.35 -6.23
N HIS A 61 20.55 -51.25 -6.54
CA HIS A 61 19.37 -52.10 -6.23
C HIS A 61 18.22 -51.35 -5.53
N ARG A 62 16.94 -51.64 -5.76
CA ARG A 62 16.10 -52.10 -6.89
C ARG A 62 14.68 -52.25 -6.28
N GLY A 63 13.65 -52.11 -7.13
CA GLY A 63 12.28 -52.57 -6.87
C GLY A 63 11.32 -51.42 -6.52
N GLY A 64 10.24 -51.13 -7.25
CA GLY A 64 9.47 -51.95 -8.19
C GLY A 64 8.01 -51.93 -7.73
N GLY A 65 7.08 -51.49 -8.60
CA GLY A 65 5.65 -51.49 -8.29
C GLY A 65 4.84 -50.67 -9.28
N ALA A 66 4.42 -51.32 -10.37
CA ALA A 66 3.55 -50.78 -11.40
C ALA A 66 2.08 -50.80 -10.97
N HIS A 67 1.26 -49.89 -11.48
CA HIS A 67 -0.13 -50.19 -11.82
C HIS A 67 -0.60 -49.39 -13.05
N LYS A 68 -1.17 -50.15 -14.00
CA LYS A 68 -1.82 -49.72 -15.25
C LYS A 68 -3.30 -49.44 -15.02
N GLY A 69 -3.85 -48.60 -15.90
CA GLY A 69 -5.29 -48.47 -16.23
C GLY A 69 -5.55 -47.03 -16.68
N GLY A 70 -5.86 -46.68 -17.94
CA GLY A 70 -6.59 -47.40 -18.97
C GLY A 70 -7.96 -46.72 -19.13
N GLY A 71 -8.15 -45.90 -20.16
CA GLY A 71 -9.43 -45.22 -20.41
C GLY A 71 -9.35 -44.11 -21.46
N ALA A 72 -9.24 -44.49 -22.73
CA ALA A 72 -9.44 -43.60 -23.87
C ALA A 72 -10.90 -43.68 -24.33
N HIS A 73 -11.54 -42.53 -24.57
CA HIS A 73 -12.75 -42.45 -25.39
C HIS A 73 -12.55 -41.42 -26.51
N LYS A 74 -12.58 -41.92 -27.75
CA LYS A 74 -12.81 -41.17 -28.99
C LYS A 74 -14.31 -41.22 -29.33
N GLY A 75 -14.79 -40.21 -30.04
CA GLY A 75 -16.03 -40.24 -30.82
C GLY A 75 -16.72 -38.87 -30.86
N SER A 76 -16.32 -37.92 -31.72
CA SER A 76 -16.83 -37.69 -33.09
C SER A 76 -18.36 -37.66 -33.22
N GLY A 77 -18.90 -36.49 -33.59
CA GLY A 77 -20.29 -36.30 -34.00
C GLY A 77 -20.53 -34.90 -34.53
N ALA A 78 -20.19 -34.67 -35.80
CA ALA A 78 -20.65 -33.52 -36.57
C ALA A 78 -21.96 -33.90 -37.27
N HIS A 79 -22.98 -33.06 -37.23
CA HIS A 79 -24.03 -33.01 -38.25
C HIS A 79 -24.65 -31.61 -38.36
N ARG A 80 -24.98 -31.30 -39.61
CA ARG A 80 -25.42 -30.03 -40.22
C ARG A 80 -26.94 -29.84 -40.13
N GLY A 81 -27.36 -28.60 -40.41
CA GLY A 81 -28.70 -28.22 -40.91
C GLY A 81 -29.34 -27.17 -40.00
N GLY A 82 -29.61 -25.92 -40.39
CA GLY A 82 -30.06 -25.42 -41.68
C GLY A 82 -31.57 -25.22 -41.61
N GLY A 83 -32.05 -23.96 -41.58
CA GLY A 83 -33.49 -23.66 -41.64
C GLY A 83 -33.82 -22.23 -41.20
N ALA A 84 -34.09 -21.37 -42.17
CA ALA A 84 -34.46 -19.97 -42.03
C ALA A 84 -35.99 -19.77 -42.17
N GLN A 85 -36.44 -18.54 -41.86
CA GLN A 85 -37.72 -17.89 -42.25
C GLN A 85 -38.98 -18.34 -41.48
N LYS A 86 -39.99 -17.50 -41.20
CA LYS A 86 -40.32 -16.11 -41.58
C LYS A 86 -41.52 -15.64 -40.73
N GLY A 87 -41.66 -14.31 -40.61
CA GLY A 87 -42.96 -13.60 -40.54
C GLY A 87 -43.54 -13.42 -39.12
N GLY A 88 -44.12 -12.29 -38.73
CA GLY A 88 -44.42 -11.05 -39.44
C GLY A 88 -45.54 -10.30 -38.70
N GLY A 89 -45.49 -8.96 -38.73
CA GLY A 89 -46.61 -8.04 -38.49
C GLY A 89 -46.88 -7.66 -37.02
N ARG A 90 -46.67 -6.43 -36.53
CA ARG A 90 -47.16 -5.06 -36.81
C ARG A 90 -48.31 -4.61 -35.87
N LYS A 91 -48.07 -3.44 -35.27
CA LYS A 91 -48.98 -2.35 -34.83
C LYS A 91 -49.68 -2.45 -33.47
N GLY A 92 -49.66 -1.31 -32.75
CA GLY A 92 -50.68 -0.95 -31.76
C GLY A 92 -50.16 -0.01 -30.67
N SER A 93 -50.39 1.29 -30.82
CA SER A 93 -50.03 2.36 -29.88
C SER A 93 -51.04 2.49 -28.71
N ALA A 94 -50.56 3.12 -27.62
CA ALA A 94 -51.16 3.63 -26.36
C ALA A 94 -52.61 4.23 -26.41
N PRO A 95 -53.28 4.63 -25.30
CA PRO A 95 -52.76 4.93 -23.95
C PRO A 95 -53.60 4.47 -22.72
N VAL A 96 -53.00 4.70 -21.54
CA VAL A 96 -53.49 4.39 -20.19
C VAL A 96 -54.15 5.63 -19.56
N THR A 97 -55.27 5.44 -18.87
CA THR A 97 -55.77 6.37 -17.84
C THR A 97 -56.37 5.67 -16.61
N ALA A 98 -56.05 6.25 -15.44
CA ALA A 98 -56.78 6.32 -14.17
C ALA A 98 -56.88 5.09 -13.21
N GLY A 99 -56.26 5.24 -12.02
CA GLY A 99 -57.03 5.42 -10.77
C GLY A 99 -56.95 4.35 -9.65
N GLY A 100 -56.35 4.72 -8.49
CA GLY A 100 -56.78 4.33 -7.12
C GLY A 100 -56.20 3.05 -6.49
N LYS A 101 -55.19 3.13 -5.59
CA LYS A 101 -55.22 3.23 -4.10
C LYS A 101 -54.88 1.87 -3.40
N PRO A 102 -54.55 1.81 -2.09
CA PRO A 102 -53.20 1.45 -1.63
C PRO A 102 -53.13 0.15 -0.80
N GLY A 103 -51.96 -0.45 -0.69
CA GLY A 103 -51.70 -1.49 0.31
C GLY A 103 -50.64 -2.49 -0.12
N GLY A 104 -49.51 -2.50 0.58
CA GLY A 104 -48.46 -3.49 0.36
C GLY A 104 -47.14 -3.02 0.94
N VAL A 105 -46.89 -3.39 2.19
CA VAL A 105 -45.57 -3.27 2.84
C VAL A 105 -44.60 -4.11 2.02
N VAL A 106 -43.74 -3.44 1.24
CA VAL A 106 -42.64 -4.09 0.52
C VAL A 106 -41.36 -3.89 1.31
N HIS A 107 -40.78 -5.03 1.72
CA HIS A 107 -39.45 -5.14 2.26
C HIS A 107 -38.45 -4.42 1.33
N ALA A 108 -37.79 -3.40 1.88
CA ALA A 108 -36.67 -2.72 1.23
C ALA A 108 -35.51 -3.72 1.06
N GLY A 109 -35.37 -4.26 -0.15
CA GLY A 109 -34.14 -4.89 -0.60
C GLY A 109 -33.00 -3.89 -0.53
N GLY A 110 -31.88 -4.32 0.05
CA GLY A 110 -30.70 -3.49 0.27
C GLY A 110 -30.18 -2.87 -1.03
N LEU A 111 -30.27 -1.56 -1.11
CA LEU A 111 -29.48 -0.74 -2.01
C LEU A 111 -28.06 -0.64 -1.45
N ALA A 112 -27.07 -1.02 -2.26
CA ALA A 112 -25.67 -0.75 -2.00
C ALA A 112 -25.47 0.77 -1.80
N PRO A 113 -24.61 1.21 -0.87
CA PRO A 113 -24.37 2.63 -0.67
C PRO A 113 -23.70 3.22 -1.92
N THR A 114 -24.41 4.08 -2.65
CA THR A 114 -23.92 4.80 -3.85
C THR A 114 -23.10 6.04 -3.48
N ALA A 115 -22.34 5.98 -2.39
CA ALA A 115 -21.45 7.06 -1.95
C ALA A 115 -20.00 6.66 -2.26
N GLY A 116 -19.57 6.88 -3.50
CA GLY A 116 -18.19 6.69 -3.94
C GLY A 116 -18.05 6.63 -5.47
N GLY A 117 -16.98 7.20 -6.00
CA GLY A 117 -16.70 7.26 -7.43
C GLY A 117 -15.98 6.01 -7.93
N SER A 118 -16.43 5.46 -9.06
CA SER A 118 -15.67 4.45 -9.82
C SER A 118 -14.75 5.14 -10.82
N VAL A 119 -13.45 4.89 -10.71
CA VAL A 119 -12.41 5.38 -11.62
C VAL A 119 -11.80 4.19 -12.36
N PRO A 120 -11.58 4.27 -13.69
CA PRO A 120 -10.84 3.23 -14.40
C PRO A 120 -9.44 3.05 -13.81
N ALA A 121 -8.97 1.81 -13.67
CA ALA A 121 -7.62 1.55 -13.19
C ALA A 121 -6.55 2.03 -14.20
N PRO A 122 -5.37 2.47 -13.75
CA PRO A 122 -4.29 2.86 -14.66
C PRO A 122 -3.74 1.63 -15.41
N GLY A 123 -3.83 1.65 -16.74
CA GLY A 123 -3.19 0.67 -17.63
C GLY A 123 -4.02 -0.61 -17.92
N GLY A 124 -3.97 -1.09 -19.16
CA GLY A 124 -4.74 -2.24 -19.68
C GLY A 124 -4.32 -3.63 -19.17
N GLY A 125 -3.75 -3.74 -17.97
CA GLY A 125 -3.46 -5.03 -17.35
C GLY A 125 -4.70 -5.57 -16.62
N GLY A 126 -4.98 -6.87 -16.74
CA GLY A 126 -6.21 -7.52 -16.25
C GLY A 126 -6.61 -7.27 -14.79
N SER A 127 -7.79 -7.76 -14.40
CA SER A 127 -8.34 -7.60 -13.04
C SER A 127 -7.44 -8.21 -11.96
N ILE A 128 -7.52 -7.67 -10.72
CA ILE A 128 -7.10 -8.43 -9.54
C ILE A 128 -7.94 -9.69 -9.45
N THR A 129 -7.31 -10.85 -9.22
CA THR A 129 -7.99 -12.16 -9.16
C THR A 129 -7.60 -12.90 -7.88
N TYR A 130 -8.47 -13.82 -7.44
CA TYR A 130 -8.24 -14.66 -6.27
C TYR A 130 -7.46 -15.92 -6.65
N HIS A 131 -6.41 -16.26 -5.90
CA HIS A 131 -5.52 -17.39 -6.16
C HIS A 131 -5.68 -18.54 -5.15
N GLY A 132 -6.80 -18.58 -4.42
CA GLY A 132 -7.18 -19.72 -3.58
C GLY A 132 -6.58 -19.75 -2.17
N GLY A 133 -5.73 -18.80 -1.83
CA GLY A 133 -5.08 -18.69 -0.53
C GLY A 133 -5.90 -17.95 0.53
N PRO A 134 -5.63 -18.19 1.82
CA PRO A 134 -6.41 -17.61 2.90
C PRO A 134 -6.30 -16.08 2.97
N LEU A 135 -7.41 -15.44 3.36
CA LEU A 135 -7.47 -14.00 3.69
C LEU A 135 -7.43 -13.80 5.21
N MET A 136 -7.18 -12.58 5.66
CA MET A 136 -7.50 -12.19 7.04
C MET A 136 -9.02 -12.03 7.16
N THR A 137 -9.64 -12.67 8.16
CA THR A 137 -11.09 -12.64 8.38
C THR A 137 -11.43 -12.52 9.86
N GLY A 138 -12.67 -12.12 10.18
CA GLY A 138 -13.18 -12.05 11.56
C GLY A 138 -12.49 -10.98 12.42
N ASP A 139 -12.10 -11.37 13.64
CA ASP A 139 -11.40 -10.50 14.60
C ASP A 139 -9.89 -10.46 14.32
N ILE A 140 -9.41 -9.36 13.74
CA ILE A 140 -7.99 -9.15 13.40
C ILE A 140 -7.34 -8.30 14.48
N ASN A 141 -6.31 -8.83 15.14
CA ASN A 141 -5.52 -8.09 16.11
C ASN A 141 -4.42 -7.28 15.40
N LEU A 142 -4.24 -6.02 15.78
CA LEU A 142 -3.06 -5.23 15.39
C LEU A 142 -2.12 -5.12 16.58
N SER A 143 -0.90 -5.63 16.43
CA SER A 143 0.19 -5.44 17.39
C SER A 143 1.15 -4.41 16.83
N ILE A 144 1.18 -3.23 17.42
CA ILE A 144 1.82 -2.05 16.83
C ILE A 144 3.12 -1.74 17.57
N LEU A 145 4.21 -1.56 16.80
CA LEU A 145 5.48 -1.03 17.27
C LEU A 145 5.77 0.30 16.58
N PHE A 146 5.88 1.37 17.36
CA PHE A 146 6.42 2.65 16.91
C PHE A 146 7.95 2.62 17.08
N TYR A 147 8.69 2.39 16.00
CA TYR A 147 10.15 2.29 16.00
C TYR A 147 10.78 3.62 15.58
N GLY A 148 11.25 4.40 16.56
CA GLY A 148 11.79 5.75 16.41
C GLY A 148 10.96 6.80 17.15
N GLN A 149 11.26 8.07 16.87
CA GLN A 149 10.61 9.20 17.52
C GLN A 149 9.24 9.46 16.88
N PHE A 150 8.19 9.47 17.71
CA PHE A 150 6.81 9.75 17.32
C PHE A 150 6.13 10.62 18.36
N THR A 151 5.53 11.72 17.94
CA THR A 151 4.77 12.59 18.85
C THR A 151 3.43 11.96 19.23
N ALA A 152 2.78 12.50 20.27
CA ALA A 152 1.46 12.04 20.67
C ALA A 152 0.42 12.27 19.57
N GLU A 153 0.53 13.39 18.86
CA GLU A 153 -0.33 13.80 17.74
C GLU A 153 -0.18 12.83 16.57
N GLN A 154 1.04 12.46 16.20
CA GLN A 154 1.29 11.49 15.13
C GLN A 154 0.67 10.12 15.45
N LYS A 155 0.86 9.63 16.68
CA LYS A 155 0.22 8.38 17.12
C LYS A 155 -1.31 8.51 17.15
N ASN A 156 -1.84 9.69 17.48
CA ASN A 156 -3.28 9.93 17.52
C ASN A 156 -3.91 9.90 16.10
N VAL A 157 -3.22 10.38 15.07
CA VAL A 157 -3.69 10.26 13.67
C VAL A 157 -3.93 8.79 13.30
N ILE A 158 -2.95 7.92 13.58
CA ILE A 158 -3.06 6.47 13.32
C ILE A 158 -4.19 5.84 14.14
N ARG A 159 -4.27 6.12 15.45
CA ARG A 159 -5.34 5.55 16.29
C ARG A 159 -6.72 6.01 15.85
N SER A 160 -6.85 7.26 15.44
CA SER A 160 -8.13 7.81 14.97
C SER A 160 -8.54 7.17 13.67
N PHE A 161 -7.63 6.98 12.70
CA PHE A 161 -7.90 6.20 11.50
C PHE A 161 -8.39 4.78 11.83
N LEU A 162 -7.71 4.06 12.72
CA LEU A 162 -8.10 2.71 13.13
C LEU A 162 -9.50 2.66 13.76
N ARG A 163 -9.84 3.62 14.63
CA ARG A 163 -11.21 3.76 15.18
C ARG A 163 -12.25 4.09 14.11
N SER A 164 -11.84 4.64 12.97
CA SER A 164 -12.73 5.07 11.90
C SER A 164 -13.13 3.94 10.95
N LEU A 165 -12.36 2.85 10.88
CA LEU A 165 -12.61 1.72 9.97
C LEU A 165 -13.96 1.04 10.23
N GLU A 166 -14.36 0.97 11.50
CA GLU A 166 -15.60 0.31 11.93
C GLU A 166 -16.66 1.28 12.44
N ASN A 167 -16.41 2.60 12.37
CA ASN A 167 -17.36 3.61 12.83
C ASN A 167 -18.47 3.82 11.80
N THR A 168 -19.49 2.97 11.85
CA THR A 168 -20.68 3.04 10.99
C THR A 168 -21.66 4.15 11.38
N ASP A 169 -21.49 4.75 12.57
CA ASP A 169 -22.32 5.88 13.02
C ASP A 169 -21.96 7.18 12.29
N ASN A 170 -20.77 7.25 11.69
CA ASN A 170 -20.36 8.37 10.84
C ASN A 170 -21.05 8.29 9.47
N ASP A 171 -22.14 9.04 9.29
CA ASP A 171 -22.95 9.04 8.07
C ASP A 171 -22.33 9.81 6.88
N HIS A 172 -21.24 10.57 7.11
CA HIS A 172 -20.60 11.43 6.11
C HIS A 172 -20.35 10.70 4.80
N VAL A 173 -20.65 11.32 3.64
CA VAL A 173 -20.56 10.69 2.30
C VAL A 173 -19.20 9.99 2.08
N ALA A 174 -18.13 10.62 2.56
CA ALA A 174 -16.77 10.12 2.51
C ALA A 174 -16.27 9.47 3.83
N ALA A 175 -17.12 8.79 4.58
CA ALA A 175 -16.70 8.13 5.82
C ALA A 175 -15.66 7.03 5.57
N VAL A 176 -14.63 6.95 6.43
CA VAL A 176 -13.54 5.94 6.33
C VAL A 176 -14.09 4.51 6.30
N HIS A 177 -15.16 4.21 7.04
CA HIS A 177 -15.73 2.85 7.06
C HIS A 177 -16.22 2.42 5.67
N ARG A 178 -16.64 3.33 4.79
CA ARG A 178 -17.07 2.96 3.42
C ARG A 178 -15.91 2.49 2.56
N TRP A 179 -14.72 3.06 2.77
CA TRP A 179 -13.48 2.55 2.17
C TRP A 179 -13.17 1.15 2.70
N TRP A 180 -13.37 0.93 4.01
CA TRP A 180 -13.21 -0.38 4.63
C TRP A 180 -14.20 -1.42 4.10
N ASP A 181 -15.46 -1.04 3.85
CA ASP A 181 -16.49 -1.93 3.28
C ASP A 181 -16.06 -2.51 1.93
N VAL A 182 -15.30 -1.76 1.12
CA VAL A 182 -14.74 -2.28 -0.14
C VAL A 182 -13.70 -3.37 0.14
N ILE A 183 -12.85 -3.21 1.16
CA ILE A 183 -11.90 -4.24 1.58
C ILE A 183 -12.62 -5.47 2.11
N GLU A 184 -13.64 -5.29 2.96
CA GLU A 184 -14.46 -6.41 3.46
C GLU A 184 -15.10 -7.20 2.32
N SER A 185 -15.50 -6.52 1.24
CA SER A 185 -16.15 -7.13 0.07
C SER A 185 -15.31 -8.22 -0.61
N TYR A 186 -13.97 -8.19 -0.49
CA TYR A 186 -13.09 -9.23 -1.04
C TYR A 186 -13.42 -10.63 -0.54
N GLN A 187 -13.91 -10.76 0.70
CA GLN A 187 -14.30 -12.05 1.27
C GLN A 187 -15.40 -12.75 0.47
N LEU A 188 -16.26 -11.99 -0.21
CA LEU A 188 -17.32 -12.55 -1.06
C LEU A 188 -16.81 -13.11 -2.37
N PHE A 189 -15.58 -12.78 -2.76
CA PHE A 189 -14.96 -13.24 -4.01
C PHE A 189 -13.93 -14.35 -3.78
N ALA A 190 -13.72 -14.76 -2.52
CA ALA A 190 -12.80 -15.83 -2.14
C ALA A 190 -13.47 -17.22 -2.03
N GLY A 191 -14.75 -17.32 -2.38
CA GLY A 191 -15.56 -18.52 -2.21
C GLY A 191 -16.13 -19.09 -3.53
N PRO A 192 -16.81 -20.25 -3.46
CA PRO A 192 -17.35 -20.95 -4.63
C PRO A 192 -18.49 -20.21 -5.34
N ASN A 193 -19.12 -19.23 -4.67
CA ASN A 193 -20.17 -18.39 -5.25
C ASN A 193 -19.77 -16.90 -5.16
N PRO A 194 -18.87 -16.42 -6.04
CA PRO A 194 -18.33 -15.08 -5.96
C PRO A 194 -19.40 -13.99 -6.04
N GLY A 195 -19.27 -12.96 -5.20
CA GLY A 195 -19.99 -11.70 -5.31
C GLY A 195 -21.41 -11.64 -4.74
N LYS A 196 -21.93 -12.73 -4.15
CA LYS A 196 -23.28 -12.76 -3.56
C LYS A 196 -23.27 -12.44 -2.06
N GLY A 197 -24.25 -11.65 -1.60
CA GLY A 197 -24.49 -11.37 -0.18
C GLY A 197 -23.73 -10.16 0.38
N THR A 198 -23.80 -10.04 1.70
CA THR A 198 -23.11 -9.02 2.51
C THR A 198 -21.81 -9.61 3.05
N PRO A 199 -20.65 -8.92 2.91
CA PRO A 199 -19.41 -9.45 3.44
C PRO A 199 -19.46 -9.56 4.97
N PRO A 200 -18.85 -10.59 5.58
CA PRO A 200 -18.62 -10.60 7.01
C PRO A 200 -17.80 -9.39 7.44
N ARG A 201 -18.10 -8.80 8.60
CA ARG A 201 -17.34 -7.67 9.13
C ARG A 201 -15.92 -8.09 9.50
N LEU A 202 -14.94 -7.26 9.16
CA LEU A 202 -13.56 -7.37 9.62
C LEU A 202 -13.38 -6.45 10.84
N ARG A 203 -13.18 -7.06 12.00
CA ARG A 203 -13.10 -6.34 13.28
C ARG A 203 -11.65 -6.11 13.67
N ILE A 204 -11.21 -4.86 13.64
CA ILE A 204 -9.86 -4.42 13.95
C ILE A 204 -9.71 -4.17 15.44
N LYS A 205 -9.00 -5.06 16.13
CA LYS A 205 -8.67 -4.92 17.55
C LYS A 205 -7.26 -4.40 17.70
N VAL A 206 -7.12 -3.12 18.05
CA VAL A 206 -5.81 -2.56 18.42
C VAL A 206 -5.40 -3.15 19.77
N GLY A 207 -4.43 -4.06 19.71
CA GLY A 207 -3.92 -4.76 20.88
C GLY A 207 -2.74 -4.02 21.52
N ASN A 208 -1.62 -4.74 21.65
CA ASN A 208 -0.39 -4.22 22.21
C ASN A 208 0.17 -3.07 21.35
N GLN A 209 0.50 -1.95 22.00
CA GLN A 209 1.18 -0.80 21.38
C GLN A 209 2.48 -0.57 22.14
N GLN A 210 3.60 -0.69 21.43
CA GLN A 210 4.93 -0.47 21.99
C GLN A 210 5.61 0.71 21.30
N SER A 211 6.59 1.29 21.98
CA SER A 211 7.47 2.31 21.40
C SER A 211 8.92 1.92 21.64
N ASP A 212 9.75 2.19 20.65
CA ASP A 212 11.20 2.03 20.68
C ASP A 212 11.81 3.31 20.12
N ASP A 213 11.82 4.34 20.95
CA ASP A 213 12.27 5.69 20.62
C ASP A 213 13.80 5.83 20.58
N LYS A 214 14.52 4.82 21.10
CA LYS A 214 15.99 4.75 21.15
C LYS A 214 16.62 4.06 19.95
N TYR A 215 15.82 3.61 18.98
CA TYR A 215 16.30 2.88 17.81
C TYR A 215 17.14 1.65 18.21
N SER A 216 16.57 0.76 19.04
CA SER A 216 17.34 -0.31 19.72
C SER A 216 18.14 -1.27 18.83
N ILE A 217 17.86 -1.32 17.52
CA ILE A 217 18.61 -2.13 16.55
C ILE A 217 19.20 -1.29 15.39
N GLY A 218 19.30 0.03 15.59
CA GLY A 218 19.85 0.98 14.61
C GLY A 218 18.81 1.63 13.70
N LYS A 219 19.26 2.58 12.87
CA LYS A 219 18.39 3.35 11.96
C LYS A 219 18.28 2.76 10.55
N VAL A 220 19.10 1.76 10.22
CA VAL A 220 19.05 1.06 8.94
C VAL A 220 18.52 -0.35 9.18
N ILE A 221 17.30 -0.60 8.73
CA ILE A 221 16.55 -1.84 8.98
C ILE A 221 16.69 -2.77 7.78
N THR A 222 17.43 -3.85 7.96
CA THR A 222 17.53 -4.97 7.03
C THR A 222 16.38 -5.96 7.23
N PHE A 223 16.21 -6.93 6.32
CA PHE A 223 15.21 -7.99 6.48
C PHE A 223 15.37 -8.79 7.79
N GLU A 224 16.61 -9.05 8.22
CA GLU A 224 16.88 -9.70 9.50
C GLU A 224 16.39 -8.84 10.68
N PHE A 225 16.54 -7.53 10.59
CA PHE A 225 16.05 -6.60 11.61
C PHE A 225 14.54 -6.48 11.61
N ILE A 226 13.87 -6.59 10.45
CA ILE A 226 12.39 -6.72 10.41
C ILE A 226 11.94 -7.92 11.24
N LYS A 227 12.59 -9.08 11.10
CA LYS A 227 12.29 -10.27 11.93
C LYS A 227 12.41 -9.96 13.43
N ARG A 228 13.45 -9.25 13.86
CA ARG A 228 13.61 -8.84 15.27
C ARG A 228 12.53 -7.88 15.73
N LEU A 229 12.10 -6.94 14.89
CA LEU A 229 11.01 -6.00 15.19
C LEU A 229 9.65 -6.69 15.26
N VAL A 230 9.37 -7.66 14.38
CA VAL A 230 8.17 -8.50 14.44
C VAL A 230 8.13 -9.30 15.73
N ASN A 231 9.26 -9.87 16.14
CA ASN A 231 9.38 -10.57 17.43
C ASN A 231 9.12 -9.65 18.62
N LYS A 232 9.66 -8.43 18.58
CA LYS A 232 9.44 -7.42 19.62
C LYS A 232 7.98 -6.96 19.68
N ALA A 233 7.38 -6.70 18.52
CA ALA A 233 5.99 -6.29 18.40
C ALA A 233 5.01 -7.39 18.80
N GLY A 234 5.40 -8.66 18.66
CA GLY A 234 4.54 -9.83 18.87
C GLY A 234 3.80 -9.82 20.21
N SER A 235 2.49 -10.07 20.16
CA SER A 235 1.62 -10.12 21.34
C SER A 235 1.21 -11.54 21.76
N GLY A 236 1.58 -12.56 20.99
CA GLY A 236 1.14 -13.95 21.19
C GLY A 236 -0.34 -14.20 20.88
N LYS A 237 -1.11 -13.18 20.50
CA LYS A 237 -2.52 -13.33 20.14
C LYS A 237 -2.68 -13.99 18.76
N PRO A 238 -3.68 -14.86 18.56
CA PRO A 238 -3.99 -15.41 17.24
C PRO A 238 -4.52 -14.31 16.30
N ASN A 239 -4.48 -14.58 14.99
CA ASN A 239 -4.97 -13.68 13.94
C ASN A 239 -4.43 -12.24 14.08
N THR A 240 -3.10 -12.12 14.22
CA THR A 240 -2.42 -10.85 14.50
C THR A 240 -1.62 -10.39 13.30
N ILE A 241 -1.77 -9.11 12.94
CA ILE A 241 -0.84 -8.39 12.07
C ILE A 241 0.14 -7.61 12.95
N ASN A 242 1.43 -7.87 12.77
CA ASN A 242 2.49 -7.15 13.46
C ASN A 242 2.85 -5.91 12.64
N VAL A 243 2.42 -4.73 13.09
CA VAL A 243 2.59 -3.46 12.37
C VAL A 243 3.76 -2.70 12.95
N ILE A 244 4.74 -2.36 12.13
CA ILE A 244 5.90 -1.56 12.50
C ILE A 244 5.81 -0.22 11.75
N PHE A 245 5.56 0.86 12.50
CA PHE A 245 5.70 2.22 11.97
C PHE A 245 7.12 2.70 12.26
N THR A 246 7.86 3.12 11.24
CA THR A 246 9.22 3.61 11.41
C THR A 246 9.27 5.14 11.48
N GLY A 247 10.10 5.69 12.36
CA GLY A 247 10.32 7.13 12.46
C GLY A 247 11.02 7.70 11.22
N SER A 248 10.99 9.03 11.06
CA SER A 248 11.51 9.71 9.86
C SER A 248 13.00 9.46 9.59
N GLN A 249 13.79 9.16 10.62
CA GLN A 249 15.23 8.89 10.49
C GLN A 249 15.57 7.41 10.22
N VAL A 250 14.58 6.58 9.88
CA VAL A 250 14.77 5.13 9.73
C VAL A 250 14.65 4.73 8.27
N THR A 251 15.73 4.18 7.72
CA THR A 251 15.75 3.58 6.39
C THR A 251 15.38 2.10 6.52
N VAL A 252 14.45 1.62 5.68
CA VAL A 252 14.11 0.20 5.58
C VAL A 252 14.53 -0.31 4.20
N HIS A 253 15.30 -1.41 4.16
CA HIS A 253 15.98 -1.88 2.94
C HIS A 253 15.05 -2.11 1.74
N SER A 254 13.83 -2.56 1.98
CA SER A 254 12.82 -2.88 0.97
C SER A 254 11.99 -1.67 0.51
N LEU A 255 12.05 -0.55 1.22
CA LEU A 255 11.29 0.66 0.92
C LEU A 255 12.09 1.61 0.02
N CYS A 256 11.45 2.69 -0.42
CA CYS A 256 12.03 3.73 -1.28
C CYS A 256 12.48 3.26 -2.68
N ARG A 257 12.06 2.07 -3.11
CA ARG A 257 12.31 1.52 -4.46
C ARG A 257 11.02 1.10 -5.16
N GLY A 258 10.04 2.01 -5.15
CA GLY A 258 8.68 1.74 -5.65
C GLY A 258 7.74 1.12 -4.61
N LYS A 259 8.21 0.99 -3.35
CA LYS A 259 7.41 0.56 -2.20
C LYS A 259 7.60 1.54 -1.05
N CYS A 260 6.49 1.85 -0.39
CA CYS A 260 6.45 2.74 0.77
C CYS A 260 5.95 2.04 2.04
N TYR A 261 5.53 0.79 1.87
CA TYR A 261 5.28 -0.19 2.90
C TYR A 261 5.71 -1.56 2.38
N GLU A 262 5.89 -2.52 3.28
CA GLU A 262 6.10 -3.91 2.94
C GLU A 262 5.30 -4.80 3.89
N HIS A 263 4.54 -5.74 3.32
CA HIS A 263 3.88 -6.79 4.09
C HIS A 263 4.40 -8.17 3.69
N GLY A 264 4.25 -9.13 4.58
CA GLY A 264 4.70 -10.50 4.34
C GLY A 264 4.59 -11.36 5.59
N LEU A 265 5.36 -12.45 5.61
CA LEU A 265 5.35 -13.43 6.70
C LEU A 265 6.73 -13.57 7.33
N ILE A 266 6.77 -13.53 8.66
CA ILE A 266 7.91 -13.97 9.46
C ILE A 266 7.42 -15.11 10.33
N GLU A 267 7.91 -16.33 10.10
CA GLU A 267 7.53 -17.53 10.87
C GLU A 267 5.99 -17.71 10.89
N ASN A 268 5.36 -17.63 9.71
CA ASN A 268 3.90 -17.69 9.50
C ASN A 268 3.09 -16.60 10.22
N ARG A 269 3.74 -15.53 10.73
CA ARG A 269 3.05 -14.37 11.29
C ARG A 269 3.02 -13.23 10.26
N PRO A 270 1.83 -12.73 9.89
CA PRO A 270 1.70 -11.53 9.07
C PRO A 270 2.37 -10.33 9.73
N TYR A 271 3.09 -9.56 8.92
CA TYR A 271 3.66 -8.28 9.32
C TYR A 271 3.39 -7.22 8.28
N LEU A 272 3.45 -5.95 8.71
CA LEU A 272 3.39 -4.78 7.87
C LEU A 272 4.38 -3.74 8.40
N VAL A 273 5.41 -3.41 7.62
CA VAL A 273 6.32 -2.31 7.90
C VAL A 273 5.90 -1.11 7.06
N VAL A 274 5.81 0.07 7.66
CA VAL A 274 5.48 1.32 6.97
C VAL A 274 6.55 2.36 7.25
N GLY A 275 7.11 2.92 6.18
CA GLY A 275 8.13 3.96 6.24
C GLY A 275 7.52 5.34 6.45
N ASN A 276 8.19 6.19 7.24
CA ASN A 276 7.91 7.62 7.28
C ASN A 276 8.73 8.32 6.19
N PRO A 277 8.09 8.92 5.17
CA PRO A 277 8.78 9.50 4.03
C PRO A 277 9.35 10.91 4.27
N GLU A 278 9.24 11.46 5.48
CA GLU A 278 9.64 12.84 5.78
C GLU A 278 11.10 13.15 5.45
N ILE A 279 12.00 12.19 5.63
CA ILE A 279 13.43 12.31 5.28
C ILE A 279 13.82 11.27 4.23
N GLU A 280 13.39 10.02 4.41
CA GLU A 280 13.72 8.93 3.49
C GLU A 280 12.72 8.91 2.32
N CYS A 281 13.22 9.13 1.10
CA CYS A 281 12.46 9.16 -0.15
C CYS A 281 11.15 9.97 -0.16
N PRO A 282 11.17 11.25 0.25
CA PRO A 282 9.99 12.11 0.24
C PRO A 282 9.33 12.18 -1.15
N GLY A 283 10.12 12.23 -2.22
CA GLY A 283 9.61 12.26 -3.59
C GLY A 283 9.25 10.90 -4.19
N ALA A 284 9.34 9.80 -3.45
CA ALA A 284 8.77 8.52 -3.86
C ALA A 284 7.49 8.18 -3.07
N CYS A 285 7.46 8.51 -1.78
CA CYS A 285 6.47 8.01 -0.85
C CYS A 285 5.60 9.08 -0.19
N GLY A 286 5.90 10.36 -0.42
CA GLY A 286 5.15 11.51 0.10
C GLY A 286 4.02 12.00 -0.82
N TRP A 287 3.83 11.43 -2.00
CA TRP A 287 2.71 11.80 -2.89
C TRP A 287 1.35 11.49 -2.23
N PRO A 288 0.34 12.38 -2.29
CA PRO A 288 0.27 13.61 -3.08
C PRO A 288 0.70 14.90 -2.35
N PHE A 289 1.33 14.79 -1.20
CA PHE A 289 1.75 15.93 -0.38
C PHE A 289 3.12 16.48 -0.76
N GLN A 290 3.93 15.64 -1.39
CA GLN A 290 5.25 15.94 -1.91
C GLN A 290 5.31 15.61 -3.40
N ARG A 291 6.06 16.41 -4.17
CA ARG A 291 6.27 16.17 -5.60
C ARG A 291 6.99 14.84 -5.81
N LEU A 292 6.55 14.06 -6.79
CA LEU A 292 7.25 12.84 -7.17
C LEU A 292 8.56 13.19 -7.87
N ASP A 293 9.64 12.50 -7.51
CA ASP A 293 10.99 12.71 -8.10
C ASP A 293 11.03 12.31 -9.58
N TYR A 294 10.16 11.38 -10.00
CA TYR A 294 10.13 10.82 -11.35
C TYR A 294 8.69 10.59 -11.83
N GLY A 295 8.53 10.34 -13.14
CA GLY A 295 7.38 9.60 -13.68
C GLY A 295 6.15 10.41 -14.07
N THR A 296 6.05 11.71 -13.76
CA THR A 296 4.96 12.53 -14.31
C THR A 296 5.29 14.03 -14.37
N PRO A 297 5.16 14.70 -15.55
CA PRO A 297 5.20 16.16 -15.63
C PRO A 297 3.95 16.83 -15.02
N ASN A 298 4.00 18.13 -14.73
CA ASN A 298 2.85 18.94 -14.30
C ASN A 298 2.13 18.47 -13.02
N GLN A 299 2.89 17.94 -12.06
CA GLN A 299 2.37 17.51 -10.77
C GLN A 299 1.81 18.69 -9.96
N VAL A 300 0.64 18.48 -9.36
CA VAL A 300 0.01 19.41 -8.40
C VAL A 300 -0.07 18.71 -7.05
N THR A 301 0.75 19.14 -6.10
CA THR A 301 0.70 18.65 -4.72
C THR A 301 -0.44 19.28 -3.96
N VAL A 302 -0.92 18.58 -2.93
CA VAL A 302 -1.96 19.06 -2.03
C VAL A 302 -1.43 19.19 -0.61
N LYS A 303 -2.10 19.97 0.24
CA LYS A 303 -1.66 20.15 1.64
C LYS A 303 -2.08 18.93 2.48
N PRO A 304 -1.21 18.40 3.36
CA PRO A 304 -1.57 17.29 4.25
C PRO A 304 -2.78 17.63 5.15
N PRO A 305 -3.76 16.72 5.31
CA PRO A 305 -4.98 17.00 6.07
C PRO A 305 -4.74 17.19 7.58
N ASN A 306 -3.70 16.57 8.15
CA ASN A 306 -3.35 16.69 9.56
C ASN A 306 -2.12 17.61 9.78
N GLY A 307 -1.71 18.36 8.76
CA GLY A 307 -0.66 19.37 8.86
C GLY A 307 0.77 18.82 8.94
N ASN A 308 0.97 17.50 8.88
CA ASN A 308 2.29 16.87 8.88
C ASN A 308 2.39 15.88 7.72
N MET A 309 3.25 16.18 6.74
CA MET A 309 3.41 15.38 5.53
C MET A 309 3.85 13.93 5.84
N GLY A 310 4.80 13.75 6.76
CA GLY A 310 5.33 12.43 7.10
C GLY A 310 4.26 11.48 7.62
N ILE A 311 3.47 11.90 8.61
CA ILE A 311 2.41 11.06 9.18
C ILE A 311 1.24 10.86 8.22
N ASP A 312 0.86 11.88 7.45
CA ASP A 312 -0.25 11.77 6.50
C ASP A 312 0.10 10.83 5.34
N ALA A 313 1.31 10.93 4.80
CA ALA A 313 1.80 10.00 3.79
C ALA A 313 2.02 8.59 4.37
N MET A 314 2.55 8.48 5.59
CA MET A 314 2.69 7.18 6.26
C MET A 314 1.32 6.52 6.49
N LEU A 315 0.29 7.27 6.85
CA LEU A 315 -1.07 6.74 7.00
C LEU A 315 -1.65 6.26 5.67
N LEU A 316 -1.46 7.00 4.59
CA LEU A 316 -1.87 6.61 3.24
C LEU A 316 -1.21 5.28 2.84
N ASN A 317 0.10 5.16 3.06
CA ASN A 317 0.86 3.94 2.79
C ASN A 317 0.46 2.79 3.71
N PHE A 318 0.14 3.08 4.97
CA PHE A 318 -0.40 2.10 5.91
C PHE A 318 -1.78 1.59 5.48
N ALA A 319 -2.69 2.45 5.01
CA ALA A 319 -3.99 2.04 4.50
C ALA A 319 -3.83 1.11 3.28
N SER A 320 -2.93 1.47 2.35
CA SER A 320 -2.57 0.62 1.21
C SER A 320 -2.04 -0.75 1.65
N GLY A 321 -1.09 -0.76 2.60
CA GLY A 321 -0.52 -1.99 3.13
C GLY A 321 -1.47 -2.82 3.97
N LEU A 322 -2.39 -2.20 4.71
CA LEU A 322 -3.41 -2.91 5.48
C LEU A 322 -4.40 -3.62 4.53
N ALA A 323 -4.83 -2.95 3.46
CA ALA A 323 -5.65 -3.57 2.43
C ALA A 323 -4.94 -4.80 1.84
N ALA A 324 -3.68 -4.64 1.42
CA ALA A 324 -2.87 -5.73 0.88
C ALA A 324 -2.71 -6.90 1.87
N THR A 325 -2.35 -6.60 3.12
CA THR A 325 -2.16 -7.61 4.18
C THR A 325 -3.46 -8.36 4.48
N VAL A 326 -4.62 -7.70 4.40
CA VAL A 326 -5.91 -8.33 4.66
C VAL A 326 -6.37 -9.21 3.50
N THR A 327 -6.21 -8.72 2.27
CA THR A 327 -6.69 -9.41 1.06
C THR A 327 -5.68 -10.40 0.47
N ASN A 328 -4.42 -10.36 0.89
CA ASN A 328 -3.36 -11.21 0.37
C ASN A 328 -2.23 -11.48 1.41
N PRO A 329 -2.55 -11.90 2.65
CA PRO A 329 -1.55 -12.04 3.73
C PRO A 329 -0.42 -13.03 3.42
N PHE A 330 -0.68 -14.02 2.57
CA PHE A 330 0.26 -15.11 2.25
C PHE A 330 0.71 -15.11 0.77
N ASN A 331 0.56 -13.99 0.06
CA ASN A 331 0.86 -13.89 -1.39
C ASN A 331 0.15 -14.94 -2.26
N THR A 332 -1.01 -15.42 -1.80
CA THR A 332 -1.84 -16.44 -2.45
C THR A 332 -3.33 -16.06 -2.45
N GLY A 333 -3.70 -14.87 -1.93
CA GLY A 333 -5.05 -14.33 -1.92
C GLY A 333 -5.37 -13.57 -3.20
N PHE A 334 -5.60 -12.26 -3.10
CA PHE A 334 -5.94 -11.41 -4.24
C PHE A 334 -4.76 -10.63 -4.81
N PHE A 335 -4.36 -10.95 -6.03
CA PHE A 335 -3.35 -10.17 -6.75
C PHE A 335 -3.41 -10.41 -8.27
N LYS A 336 -2.62 -9.65 -9.01
CA LYS A 336 -2.17 -10.00 -10.36
C LYS A 336 -0.66 -9.83 -10.45
N PRO A 337 0.02 -10.50 -11.41
CA PRO A 337 1.44 -10.28 -11.63
C PRO A 337 1.76 -8.81 -11.91
N GLY A 338 2.74 -8.25 -11.20
CA GLY A 338 3.27 -6.91 -11.45
C GLY A 338 4.71 -6.94 -11.95
N ARG A 339 5.35 -5.77 -11.96
CA ARG A 339 6.75 -5.62 -12.40
C ARG A 339 7.69 -6.26 -11.38
N LYS A 340 8.78 -6.87 -11.85
CA LYS A 340 9.85 -7.45 -11.01
C LYS A 340 9.31 -8.41 -9.92
N SER A 341 8.31 -9.22 -10.26
CA SER A 341 7.62 -10.17 -9.36
C SER A 341 6.89 -9.55 -8.16
N ASP A 342 6.77 -8.23 -8.08
CA ASP A 342 5.92 -7.59 -7.07
C ASP A 342 4.44 -7.75 -7.47
N PRO A 343 3.59 -8.32 -6.61
CA PRO A 343 2.17 -8.44 -6.91
C PRO A 343 1.53 -7.07 -6.97
N VAL A 344 0.63 -6.87 -7.94
CA VAL A 344 -0.31 -5.75 -7.89
C VAL A 344 -1.53 -6.25 -7.11
N GLU A 345 -1.85 -5.54 -6.04
CA GLU A 345 -2.85 -5.87 -5.03
C GLU A 345 -3.92 -4.77 -4.93
N ALA A 346 -4.85 -4.91 -3.98
CA ALA A 346 -6.06 -4.08 -3.84
C ALA A 346 -5.82 -2.57 -4.04
N ALA A 347 -4.88 -1.96 -3.31
CA ALA A 347 -4.61 -0.53 -3.41
C ALA A 347 -3.63 -0.18 -4.54
N THR A 348 -2.57 -0.97 -4.76
CA THR A 348 -1.59 -0.72 -5.83
C THR A 348 -2.17 -0.86 -7.25
N ALA A 349 -3.27 -1.58 -7.42
CA ALA A 349 -4.03 -1.60 -8.67
C ALA A 349 -4.62 -0.22 -9.04
N CYS A 350 -4.75 0.66 -8.04
CA CYS A 350 -5.35 1.98 -8.11
C CYS A 350 -4.37 3.07 -7.69
N GLU A 351 -3.09 2.83 -7.94
CA GLU A 351 -2.00 3.73 -7.56
C GLU A 351 -2.26 5.15 -8.08
N ASN A 352 -1.99 6.14 -7.22
CA ASN A 352 -2.13 7.57 -7.51
C ASN A 352 -3.56 8.06 -7.85
N ILE A 353 -4.59 7.25 -7.57
CA ILE A 353 -5.99 7.67 -7.65
C ILE A 353 -6.49 8.00 -6.23
N PHE A 354 -6.93 9.25 -6.03
CA PHE A 354 -7.49 9.71 -4.75
C PHE A 354 -8.94 10.21 -4.90
N GLY A 355 -9.31 10.67 -6.08
CA GLY A 355 -10.65 11.18 -6.38
C GLY A 355 -11.05 10.91 -7.83
N SER A 356 -12.34 11.05 -8.10
CA SER A 356 -12.86 11.06 -9.47
C SER A 356 -12.10 12.05 -10.37
N GLY A 357 -11.78 11.61 -11.60
CA GLY A 357 -10.99 12.40 -12.56
C GLY A 357 -9.49 12.48 -12.25
N ALA A 358 -8.96 11.63 -11.38
CA ALA A 358 -7.52 11.50 -11.18
C ALA A 358 -6.81 11.14 -12.49
N VAL A 359 -5.68 11.78 -12.73
CA VAL A 359 -4.78 11.54 -13.85
C VAL A 359 -3.35 11.56 -13.31
N PRO A 360 -2.36 10.99 -14.00
CA PRO A 360 -0.98 11.06 -13.54
C PRO A 360 -0.60 12.50 -13.13
N GLY A 361 -0.07 12.65 -11.91
CA GLY A 361 0.35 13.95 -11.34
C GLY A 361 -0.76 14.84 -10.79
N LYS A 362 -2.02 14.38 -10.77
CA LYS A 362 -3.14 15.11 -10.14
C LYS A 362 -4.03 14.14 -9.37
N THR A 363 -4.44 14.53 -8.17
CA THR A 363 -5.19 13.68 -7.24
C THR A 363 -6.61 13.31 -7.70
N GLY A 364 -7.14 14.00 -8.71
CA GLY A 364 -8.58 14.03 -8.96
C GLY A 364 -9.29 14.93 -7.96
N LYS A 365 -10.62 14.81 -7.88
CA LYS A 365 -11.45 15.61 -6.96
C LYS A 365 -11.26 15.17 -5.52
N VAL A 366 -10.70 16.06 -4.71
CA VAL A 366 -10.55 15.91 -3.26
C VAL A 366 -11.10 17.17 -2.58
N GLU A 367 -11.61 17.04 -1.36
CA GLU A 367 -12.09 18.18 -0.59
C GLU A 367 -10.92 18.97 0.00
N VAL A 368 -11.17 20.24 0.31
CA VAL A 368 -10.22 21.12 1.01
C VAL A 368 -10.86 21.62 2.29
N ASP A 369 -10.20 21.41 3.42
CA ASP A 369 -10.60 21.98 4.69
C ASP A 369 -10.41 23.51 4.67
N ARG A 370 -11.49 24.26 4.95
CA ARG A 370 -11.44 25.73 4.89
C ARG A 370 -10.56 26.37 5.98
N ALA A 371 -10.42 25.73 7.13
CA ALA A 371 -9.67 26.27 8.26
C ALA A 371 -8.16 25.95 8.13
N THR A 372 -7.80 24.74 7.73
CA THR A 372 -6.40 24.29 7.64
C THR A 372 -5.83 24.38 6.24
N GLY A 373 -6.68 24.43 5.20
CA GLY A 373 -6.29 24.28 3.81
C GLY A 373 -5.87 22.85 3.42
N GLY A 374 -5.98 21.89 4.34
CA GLY A 374 -5.60 20.50 4.13
C GLY A 374 -6.57 19.79 3.18
N SER A 375 -6.04 18.99 2.25
CA SER A 375 -6.86 18.23 1.31
C SER A 375 -7.13 16.82 1.80
N TYR A 376 -8.36 16.35 1.62
CA TYR A 376 -8.81 15.05 2.12
C TYR A 376 -9.84 14.42 1.18
N ASN A 377 -9.95 13.10 1.24
CA ASN A 377 -11.00 12.34 0.56
C ASN A 377 -11.73 11.38 1.52
N ALA A 378 -11.38 11.39 2.81
CA ALA A 378 -12.03 10.58 3.82
C ALA A 378 -12.16 11.33 5.15
N VAL A 379 -13.27 11.07 5.85
CA VAL A 379 -13.60 11.63 7.17
C VAL A 379 -13.81 10.50 8.16
N GLY A 380 -13.13 10.54 9.29
CA GLY A 380 -13.18 9.48 10.30
C GLY A 380 -13.70 9.95 11.65
N ASP A 381 -13.30 9.22 12.68
CA ASP A 381 -13.63 9.42 14.08
C ASP A 381 -13.45 10.88 14.48
N LYS A 382 -14.49 11.45 15.11
CA LYS A 382 -14.55 12.85 15.56
C LYS A 382 -14.22 13.87 14.46
N GLY A 383 -14.51 13.54 13.21
CA GLY A 383 -14.30 14.43 12.06
C GLY A 383 -12.84 14.56 11.62
N MET A 384 -11.93 13.70 12.10
CA MET A 384 -10.54 13.71 11.62
C MET A 384 -10.49 13.40 10.13
N LYS A 385 -9.64 14.11 9.40
CA LYS A 385 -9.59 14.08 7.94
C LYS A 385 -8.38 13.28 7.47
N PHE A 386 -8.56 12.52 6.40
CA PHE A 386 -7.55 11.63 5.86
C PHE A 386 -7.52 11.68 4.34
N MET A 387 -6.35 11.36 3.79
CA MET A 387 -6.20 11.00 2.39
C MET A 387 -5.98 9.48 2.32
N LEU A 388 -6.92 8.77 1.71
CA LEU A 388 -6.85 7.32 1.51
C LEU A 388 -6.60 7.01 0.03
N PRO A 389 -5.82 5.96 -0.28
CA PRO A 389 -5.69 5.51 -1.67
C PRO A 389 -7.04 4.96 -2.16
N ALA A 390 -7.32 5.11 -3.44
CA ALA A 390 -8.36 4.29 -4.06
C ALA A 390 -7.99 2.79 -3.95
N VAL A 391 -9.00 1.94 -3.95
CA VAL A 391 -8.83 0.48 -3.89
C VAL A 391 -9.62 -0.18 -5.00
N TRP A 392 -9.08 -1.25 -5.57
CA TRP A 392 -9.77 -2.05 -6.55
C TRP A 392 -11.02 -2.65 -5.92
N ASN A 393 -12.18 -2.39 -6.52
CA ASN A 393 -13.44 -2.94 -6.08
C ASN A 393 -13.76 -4.21 -6.89
N PRO A 394 -13.73 -5.40 -6.28
CA PRO A 394 -13.96 -6.65 -7.00
C PRO A 394 -15.40 -6.78 -7.54
N ARG A 395 -16.36 -6.02 -7.00
CA ARG A 395 -17.75 -6.01 -7.52
C ARG A 395 -17.88 -5.27 -8.85
N THR A 396 -17.20 -4.15 -8.99
CA THR A 396 -17.32 -3.27 -10.17
C THR A 396 -16.17 -3.45 -11.15
N SER A 397 -15.12 -4.16 -10.75
CA SER A 397 -13.87 -4.28 -11.52
C SER A 397 -13.31 -2.90 -11.92
N SER A 398 -13.29 -1.99 -10.96
CA SER A 398 -12.78 -0.62 -11.13
C SER A 398 -12.13 -0.13 -9.83
N CYS A 399 -11.37 0.96 -9.90
CA CYS A 399 -10.90 1.63 -8.70
C CYS A 399 -12.05 2.38 -8.05
N TRP A 400 -12.16 2.25 -6.73
CA TRP A 400 -13.15 2.93 -5.92
C TRP A 400 -12.47 3.89 -4.96
N THR A 401 -13.06 5.07 -4.82
CA THR A 401 -12.71 6.05 -3.80
C THR A 401 -14.00 6.65 -3.26
N ALA A 402 -13.93 7.23 -2.06
CA ALA A 402 -15.05 7.87 -1.40
C ALA A 402 -15.57 9.14 -2.13
N MET A 403 -14.86 9.64 -3.14
CA MET A 403 -15.02 10.98 -3.77
C MET A 403 -14.97 10.99 -5.30
#